data_AF-A0A975AW73-F1
#
_entry.id   AF-A0A975AW73-F1
#
_cell.length_a   1.000
_cell.length_b   1.000
_cell.length_c   1.000
_cell.angle_alpha   90.00
_cell.angle_beta   90.00
_cell.angle_gamma   90.00
#
_symmetry.space_group_name_H-M   'P 1'
#
loop_
_entity.id
_entity.type
_entity.pdbx_description
1 polymer ?
#
loop_
_entity_poly.entity_id
_entity_poly.type
_entity_poly.pdbx_seq_one_letter_code
_entity_poly.pdbx_strand_id
1 'polypeptide(L)'
;MKIASGIISLVFGAIILLQSVLVGVGGIVIGEEATSQGGSVGIVVALLFIIGGAFAFGLPKVAMIFSIIACIFAIAVGSTTTFKDMTIWGILALILAVIEYFGGRKKKSELPPTS
;
A
#
# COMPACT_ATOMS: atom_id res chain seq x y z
N MET A 1 3.43 13.30 -10.04
CA MET A 1 3.88 12.51 -8.88
C MET A 1 3.94 10.99 -9.13
N LYS A 2 3.76 10.51 -10.38
CA LYS A 2 3.65 9.07 -10.70
C LYS A 2 4.88 8.24 -10.32
N ILE A 3 6.06 8.79 -10.57
CA ILE A 3 7.34 8.12 -10.28
C ILE A 3 7.59 8.06 -8.76
N ALA A 4 7.33 9.17 -8.06
CA ALA A 4 7.48 9.24 -6.61
C ALA A 4 6.54 8.27 -5.88
N SER A 5 5.25 8.23 -6.24
CA SER A 5 4.30 7.29 -5.62
C SER A 5 4.69 5.83 -5.88
N GLY A 6 5.16 5.51 -7.10
CA GLY A 6 5.64 4.17 -7.44
C GLY A 6 6.82 3.72 -6.60
N ILE A 7 7.87 4.55 -6.49
CA ILE A 7 9.07 4.23 -5.69
C ILE A 7 8.71 4.10 -4.21
N ILE A 8 7.94 5.04 -3.66
CA ILE A 8 7.53 5.01 -2.25
C ILE A 8 6.75 3.73 -1.95
N SER A 9 5.81 3.36 -2.83
CA SER A 9 5.00 2.16 -2.64
C SER A 9 5.85 0.88 -2.68
N LEU A 10 6.86 0.81 -3.56
CA LEU A 10 7.78 -0.33 -3.62
C LEU A 10 8.65 -0.45 -2.36
N VAL A 11 9.20 0.67 -1.88
CA VAL A 11 10.02 0.70 -0.66
C VAL A 11 9.20 0.28 0.54
N PHE A 12 8.00 0.82 0.69
CA PHE A 12 7.10 0.46 1.79
C PHE A 12 6.67 -1.00 1.70
N GLY A 13 6.32 -1.50 0.51
CA GLY A 13 6.01 -2.91 0.31
C GLY A 13 7.14 -3.83 0.75
N ALA A 14 8.40 -3.51 0.41
CA ALA A 14 9.55 -4.30 0.84
C ALA A 14 9.74 -4.30 2.37
N ILE A 15 9.57 -3.14 3.03
CA ILE A 15 9.67 -3.03 4.49
C ILE A 15 8.57 -3.85 5.16
N ILE A 16 7.31 -3.68 4.72
CA ILE A 16 6.16 -4.42 5.25
C ILE A 16 6.37 -5.92 5.08
N LEU A 17 6.91 -6.37 3.94
CA LEU A 17 7.15 -7.79 3.68
C LEU A 17 8.11 -8.39 4.71
N LEU A 18 9.26 -7.74 4.94
CA LEU A 18 10.25 -8.19 5.93
C LEU A 18 9.67 -8.20 7.35
N GLN A 19 8.97 -7.14 7.73
CA GLN A 19 8.32 -7.02 9.03
C GLN A 19 7.25 -8.11 9.23
N SER A 20 6.47 -8.40 8.19
CA SER A 20 5.38 -9.38 8.24
C SER A 20 5.88 -10.82 8.31
N VAL A 21 7.02 -11.13 7.67
CA VAL A 21 7.70 -12.42 7.83
C VAL A 21 8.19 -12.60 9.27
N LEU A 22 8.83 -11.57 9.85
CA LEU A 22 9.28 -11.60 11.23
C LEU A 22 8.14 -11.80 12.21
N VAL A 23 7.01 -11.11 11.99
CA VAL A 23 5.80 -11.20 12.82
C VAL A 23 5.16 -12.58 12.68
N GLY A 24 5.04 -13.10 11.46
CA GLY A 24 4.49 -14.43 11.20
C GLY A 24 5.30 -15.54 11.88
N VAL A 25 6.63 -15.51 11.74
CA VAL A 25 7.54 -16.47 12.40
C VAL A 25 7.52 -16.28 13.91
N GLY A 26 7.57 -15.03 14.39
CA GLY A 26 7.48 -14.70 15.80
C GLY A 26 6.22 -15.24 16.45
N GLY A 27 5.06 -15.06 15.80
CA GLY A 27 3.76 -15.59 16.24
C GLY A 27 3.74 -17.12 16.39
N ILE A 28 4.38 -17.85 15.47
CA ILE A 28 4.50 -19.31 15.55
C ILE A 28 5.36 -19.72 16.75
N VAL A 29 6.49 -19.05 16.97
CA VAL A 29 7.43 -19.37 18.06
C VAL A 29 6.82 -19.12 19.44
N ILE A 30 6.03 -18.04 19.59
CA ILE A 30 5.38 -17.69 20.86
C ILE A 30 4.01 -18.35 21.03
N GLY A 31 3.52 -19.07 20.02
CA GLY A 31 2.21 -19.74 20.05
C GLY A 31 1.01 -18.79 20.07
N GLU A 32 1.14 -17.59 19.48
CA GLU A 32 0.08 -16.58 19.47
C GLU A 32 -0.51 -16.45 18.05
N GLU A 33 -1.72 -17.01 17.90
CA GLU A 33 -2.38 -17.18 16.60
C GLU A 33 -2.71 -15.84 15.93
N ALA A 34 -3.07 -14.81 16.69
CA ALA A 34 -3.44 -13.51 16.13
C ALA A 34 -2.24 -12.79 15.49
N THR A 35 -1.04 -12.92 16.05
CA THR A 35 0.23 -12.40 15.51
C THR A 35 0.63 -13.19 14.27
N SER A 36 0.48 -14.53 14.29
CA SER A 36 0.74 -15.36 13.10
C SER A 36 -0.19 -14.99 11.93
N GLN A 37 -1.48 -14.79 12.22
CA GLN A 37 -2.46 -14.31 11.25
C GLN A 37 -2.13 -12.89 10.77
N GLY A 38 -1.76 -12.00 11.69
CA GLY A 38 -1.33 -10.63 11.37
C GLY A 38 -0.16 -10.59 10.39
N GLY A 39 0.84 -11.46 10.59
CA GLY A 39 1.97 -11.62 9.66
C GLY A 39 1.53 -12.10 8.27
N SER A 40 0.62 -13.06 8.20
CA SER A 40 0.12 -13.57 6.92
C SER A 40 -0.62 -12.51 6.11
N VAL A 41 -1.49 -11.72 6.76
CA VAL A 41 -2.20 -10.63 6.08
C VAL A 41 -1.26 -9.46 5.77
N GLY A 42 -0.25 -9.21 6.60
CA GLY A 42 0.80 -8.23 6.33
C GLY A 42 1.58 -8.53 5.03
N ILE A 43 1.85 -9.81 4.74
CA ILE A 43 2.43 -10.23 3.45
C ILE A 43 1.51 -9.86 2.28
N VAL A 44 0.20 -10.07 2.43
CA VAL A 44 -0.78 -9.67 1.39
C VAL A 44 -0.75 -8.15 1.18
N VAL A 45 -0.73 -7.36 2.26
CA VAL A 45 -0.63 -5.90 2.19
C VAL A 45 0.66 -5.48 1.47
N ALA A 46 1.80 -6.09 1.79
CA ALA A 46 3.07 -5.82 1.12
C ALA A 46 3.00 -6.08 -0.39
N LEU A 47 2.39 -7.19 -0.81
CA LEU A 47 2.19 -7.51 -2.23
C LEU A 47 1.30 -6.47 -2.93
N LEU A 48 0.24 -6.01 -2.27
CA LEU A 48 -0.62 -4.96 -2.81
C LEU A 48 0.14 -3.63 -3.01
N PHE A 49 1.03 -3.27 -2.07
CA PHE A 49 1.92 -2.11 -2.21
C PHE A 49 2.91 -2.28 -3.37
N ILE A 50 3.48 -3.46 -3.56
CA ILE A 50 4.41 -3.72 -4.67
C ILE A 50 3.69 -3.64 -6.02
N ILE A 51 2.52 -4.28 -6.12
CA ILE A 51 1.70 -4.29 -7.34
C ILE A 51 1.20 -2.87 -7.65
N GLY A 52 0.67 -2.16 -6.64
CA GLY A 52 0.25 -0.77 -6.77
C GLY A 52 1.40 0.13 -7.23
N GLY A 53 2.57 -0.01 -6.61
CA GLY A 53 3.78 0.72 -6.98
C GLY A 53 4.25 0.46 -8.42
N ALA A 54 4.22 -0.79 -8.86
CA ALA A 54 4.56 -1.16 -10.24
C ALA A 54 3.58 -0.51 -11.25
N PHE A 55 2.28 -0.47 -10.93
CA PHE A 55 1.29 0.16 -11.79
C PHE A 55 1.32 1.70 -11.73
N ALA A 56 1.86 2.32 -10.68
CA ALA A 56 1.88 3.77 -10.52
C ALA A 56 2.61 4.51 -11.65
N PHE A 57 3.62 3.88 -12.27
CA PHE A 57 4.41 4.48 -13.35
C PHE A 57 3.60 4.70 -14.64
N GLY A 58 2.77 3.72 -15.04
CA GLY A 58 2.03 3.75 -16.31
C GLY A 58 0.52 3.96 -16.13
N LEU A 59 -0.07 3.33 -15.12
CA LEU A 59 -1.51 3.19 -14.89
C LEU A 59 -1.88 3.66 -13.48
N PRO A 60 -1.79 4.97 -13.18
CA PRO A 60 -2.02 5.51 -11.84
C PRO A 60 -3.42 5.21 -11.29
N LYS A 61 -4.44 5.03 -12.15
CA LYS A 61 -5.78 4.63 -11.72
C LYS A 61 -5.81 3.19 -11.20
N VAL A 62 -5.04 2.29 -11.80
CA VAL A 62 -4.93 0.89 -11.36
C VAL A 62 -4.17 0.85 -10.03
N ALA A 63 -3.06 1.60 -9.94
CA ALA A 63 -2.30 1.75 -8.71
C ALA A 63 -3.17 2.21 -7.52
N MET A 64 -4.00 3.24 -7.75
CA MET A 64 -4.95 3.74 -6.75
C MET A 64 -5.87 2.66 -6.20
N ILE A 65 -6.38 1.75 -7.06
CA ILE A 65 -7.26 0.66 -6.61
C ILE A 65 -6.49 -0.29 -5.67
N PHE A 66 -5.27 -0.67 -6.03
CA PHE A 66 -4.43 -1.51 -5.18
C PHE A 66 -4.08 -0.82 -3.86
N SER A 67 -3.76 0.47 -3.87
CA SER A 67 -3.51 1.27 -2.67
C SER A 67 -4.74 1.35 -1.74
N ILE A 68 -5.95 1.47 -2.30
CA ILE A 68 -7.20 1.45 -1.51
C ILE A 68 -7.43 0.08 -0.88
N ILE A 69 -7.23 -1.01 -1.65
CA ILE A 69 -7.37 -2.37 -1.12
C ILE A 69 -6.34 -2.59 -0.01
N ALA A 70 -5.07 -2.19 -0.23
CA ALA A 70 -4.03 -2.28 0.78
C ALA A 70 -4.41 -1.51 2.07
N CYS A 71 -4.99 -0.32 1.94
CA CYS A 71 -5.48 0.47 3.07
C CYS A 71 -6.52 -0.30 3.90
N ILE A 72 -7.54 -0.88 3.25
CA ILE A 72 -8.61 -1.61 3.93
C ILE A 72 -8.04 -2.81 4.71
N PHE A 73 -7.21 -3.62 4.06
CA PHE A 73 -6.61 -4.79 4.72
C PHE A 73 -5.69 -4.39 5.87
N ALA A 74 -4.85 -3.36 5.67
CA ALA A 74 -3.89 -2.94 6.67
C ALA A 74 -4.57 -2.34 7.92
N ILE A 75 -5.61 -1.52 7.74
CA ILE A 75 -6.41 -0.98 8.85
C ILE A 75 -7.14 -2.11 9.57
N ALA A 76 -7.76 -3.04 8.84
CA ALA A 76 -8.47 -4.16 9.44
C ALA A 76 -7.56 -4.95 10.37
N VAL A 77 -6.37 -5.37 9.90
CA VAL A 77 -5.38 -6.10 10.70
C VAL A 77 -4.87 -5.27 11.88
N GLY A 78 -4.50 -4.01 11.65
CA GLY A 78 -3.98 -3.16 12.72
C GLY A 78 -5.01 -2.85 13.82
N SER A 79 -6.30 -2.97 13.51
CA SER A 79 -7.40 -2.79 14.48
C SER A 79 -7.78 -4.06 15.25
N THR A 80 -7.52 -5.24 14.69
CA THR A 80 -7.95 -6.52 15.26
C THR A 80 -6.82 -7.34 15.86
N THR A 81 -5.57 -6.99 15.59
CA THR A 81 -4.39 -7.72 16.08
C THR A 81 -3.47 -6.80 16.89
N THR A 82 -2.48 -7.38 17.56
CA THR A 82 -1.42 -6.63 18.26
C THR A 82 -0.51 -5.84 17.30
N PHE A 83 -0.64 -6.09 16.00
CA PHE A 83 0.19 -5.51 14.94
C PHE A 83 -0.26 -4.10 14.53
N LYS A 84 -0.25 -3.17 15.48
CA LYS A 84 -0.77 -1.79 15.33
C LYS A 84 -0.04 -0.96 14.28
N ASP A 85 1.21 -1.30 14.02
CA ASP A 85 2.08 -0.72 12.99
C ASP A 85 1.38 -0.80 11.61
N MET A 86 0.53 -1.80 11.42
CA MET A 86 -0.22 -2.02 10.20
C MET A 86 -1.30 -0.95 9.95
N THR A 87 -1.81 -0.30 10.99
CA THR A 87 -2.67 0.87 10.83
C THR A 87 -1.93 2.04 10.20
N ILE A 88 -0.66 2.25 10.54
CA ILE A 88 0.17 3.32 9.94
C ILE A 88 0.38 3.03 8.45
N TRP A 89 0.69 1.78 8.10
CA TRP A 89 0.80 1.36 6.71
C TRP A 89 -0.51 1.57 5.94
N GLY A 90 -1.66 1.31 6.56
CA GLY A 90 -2.97 1.61 5.95
C GLY A 90 -3.20 3.10 5.68
N ILE A 91 -2.83 3.97 6.62
CA ILE A 91 -2.91 5.43 6.42
C ILE A 91 -1.99 5.87 5.27
N LEU A 92 -0.77 5.33 5.19
CA LEU A 92 0.16 5.62 4.10
C LEU A 92 -0.38 5.14 2.74
N ALA A 93 -1.04 3.98 2.70
CA ALA A 93 -1.72 3.47 1.51
C ALA A 93 -2.84 4.42 1.05
N LEU A 94 -3.61 4.98 2.00
CA LEU A 94 -4.63 5.98 1.69
C LEU A 94 -4.04 7.26 1.10
N ILE A 95 -2.93 7.75 1.67
CA ILE A 95 -2.20 8.91 1.14
C ILE A 95 -1.71 8.63 -0.29
N LEU A 96 -1.15 7.44 -0.54
CA LEU A 96 -0.72 7.03 -1.88
C LEU A 96 -1.89 7.02 -2.87
N ALA A 97 -3.05 6.46 -2.48
CA ALA A 97 -4.24 6.44 -3.32
C ALA A 97 -4.67 7.87 -3.73
N VAL A 98 -4.61 8.83 -2.81
CA VAL A 98 -4.91 10.25 -3.10
C VAL A 98 -3.91 10.83 -4.10
N ILE A 99 -2.61 10.57 -3.90
CA ILE A 99 -1.55 11.04 -4.82
C ILE A 99 -1.74 10.43 -6.22
N GLU A 100 -2.08 9.15 -6.31
CA GLU A 100 -2.31 8.42 -7.54
C GLU A 100 -3.57 8.91 -8.27
N TYR A 101 -4.63 9.22 -7.54
CA TYR A 101 -5.84 9.85 -8.07
C TYR A 101 -5.52 11.17 -8.79
N PHE A 102 -4.78 12.07 -8.14
CA PHE A 102 -4.38 13.34 -8.75
C PHE A 102 -3.36 13.14 -9.88
N GLY A 103 -2.43 12.18 -9.74
CA GLY A 103 -1.48 11.81 -10.77
C GLY A 103 -2.11 11.23 -12.05
N GLY A 104 -3.33 10.70 -11.96
CA GLY A 104 -4.13 10.20 -13.07
C GLY A 104 -4.96 11.27 -13.81
N ARG A 105 -5.12 12.47 -13.25
CA ARG A 105 -5.82 13.58 -13.94
C ARG A 105 -4.89 14.15 -15.02
N LYS A 106 -5.27 13.99 -16.30
CA LYS A 106 -4.59 14.68 -17.41
C LYS A 106 -4.79 16.20 -17.19
N LYS A 107 -3.70 16.99 -17.22
CA LYS A 107 -3.83 18.44 -17.41
C LYS A 107 -4.50 18.61 -18.78
N LYS A 108 -5.71 19.17 -18.80
CA LYS A 108 -6.35 19.60 -20.03
C LYS A 108 -5.43 20.69 -20.58
N SER A 109 -4.67 20.39 -21.62
CA SER A 109 -3.89 21.41 -22.32
C SER A 109 -4.89 22.43 -22.83
N GLU A 110 -4.72 23.66 -22.39
CA GLU A 110 -5.38 24.83 -22.96
C GLU A 110 -5.12 24.78 -24.47
N LEU A 111 -6.20 24.67 -25.25
CA LEU A 111 -6.12 24.82 -26.70
C LEU A 111 -5.62 26.24 -26.96
N PRO A 112 -4.60 26.44 -27.83
CA PRO A 112 -4.21 27.79 -28.21
C PRO A 112 -5.42 28.50 -28.84
N PRO A 113 -5.62 29.82 -28.57
CA PRO A 113 -6.69 30.57 -29.21
C PRO A 113 -6.46 30.52 -30.72
N THR A 114 -7.43 29.96 -31.44
CA THR A 114 -7.50 30.07 -32.90
C THR A 114 -7.80 31.51 -33.24
N SER A 115 -6.82 32.23 -33.78
CA SER A 115 -6.97 33.52 -34.46
C SER A 115 -6.58 33.36 -35.92
#